data_AF-A0A3D0Z388-F1
#
_entry.id   AF-A0A3D0Z388-F1
#
_cell.length_a   1.000
_cell.length_b   1.000
_cell.length_c   1.000
_cell.angle_alpha   90.00
_cell.angle_beta   90.00
_cell.angle_gamma   90.00
#
_symmetry.space_group_name_H-M   'P 1'
#
loop_
_entity.id
_entity.type
_entity.pdbx_description
1 polymer ?
#
loop_
_entity_poly.entity_id
_entity_poly.type
_entity_poly.pdbx_seq_one_letter_code
_entity_poly.pdbx_strand_id
1 'polypeptide(L)'
;MKRKLKQTIHEALSAVLPITVVVFLMSVIITPMPAGTLLLFLVGAVLLIVGMGLFTLGADISMIPIGEDIGAVMTKTKKIILVCAVSFAMGVIITTAEPDLQVLAELVPTIPNLTLILSVAGGVGVFLLFAILRILFR
;
A
#
# COMPACT_ATOMS: atom_id res chain seq x y z
N MET A 1 11.09 -10.58 -19.07
CA MET A 1 10.01 -11.28 -18.32
C MET A 1 10.53 -12.12 -17.15
N LYS A 2 11.36 -13.16 -17.37
CA LYS A 2 11.83 -14.06 -16.28
C LYS A 2 12.57 -13.36 -15.11
N ARG A 3 13.36 -12.30 -15.40
CA ARG A 3 14.09 -11.53 -14.36
C ARG A 3 13.14 -10.69 -13.49
N LYS A 4 12.17 -9.98 -14.10
CA LYS A 4 11.15 -9.22 -13.36
C LYS A 4 10.30 -10.14 -12.48
N LEU A 5 9.81 -11.25 -13.02
CA LEU A 5 9.04 -12.22 -12.22
C LEU A 5 9.85 -12.76 -11.02
N LYS A 6 11.13 -13.11 -11.23
CA LYS A 6 11.99 -13.56 -10.13
C LYS A 6 12.19 -12.47 -9.08
N GLN A 7 12.32 -11.22 -9.49
CA GLN A 7 12.48 -10.07 -8.61
C GLN A 7 11.21 -9.81 -7.79
N THR A 8 10.05 -9.72 -8.44
CA THR A 8 8.78 -9.45 -7.75
C THR A 8 8.40 -10.56 -6.76
N ILE A 9 8.66 -11.83 -7.12
CA ILE A 9 8.48 -12.95 -6.18
C ILE A 9 9.46 -12.84 -5.01
N HIS A 10 10.71 -12.44 -5.25
CA HIS A 10 11.69 -12.23 -4.19
C HIS A 10 11.27 -11.10 -3.24
N GLU A 11 10.79 -9.98 -3.78
CA GLU A 11 10.23 -8.86 -3.00
C GLU A 11 9.06 -9.36 -2.14
N ALA A 12 8.12 -10.10 -2.74
CA ALA A 12 7.00 -10.65 -2.02
C ALA A 12 7.41 -11.62 -0.90
N LEU A 13 8.38 -12.48 -1.18
CA LEU A 13 8.92 -13.41 -0.19
C LEU A 13 9.62 -12.66 0.94
N SER A 14 10.42 -11.64 0.63
CA SER A 14 11.11 -10.83 1.65
C SER A 14 10.17 -10.03 2.55
N ALA A 15 8.99 -9.65 2.06
CA ALA A 15 7.97 -8.95 2.85
C ALA A 15 7.17 -9.90 3.76
N VAL A 16 6.81 -11.09 3.26
CA VAL A 16 5.89 -12.01 3.95
C VAL A 16 6.62 -12.98 4.88
N LEU A 17 7.83 -13.41 4.53
CA LEU A 17 8.60 -14.38 5.30
C LEU A 17 8.87 -13.94 6.75
N PRO A 18 9.30 -12.70 7.04
CA PRO A 18 9.56 -12.26 8.41
C PRO A 18 8.30 -12.35 9.29
N ILE A 19 7.16 -11.90 8.76
CA ILE A 19 5.86 -11.95 9.46
C ILE A 19 5.45 -13.41 9.70
N THR A 20 5.61 -14.27 8.68
CA THR A 20 5.29 -15.69 8.78
C THR A 20 6.13 -16.39 9.84
N VAL A 21 7.42 -16.06 9.93
CA VAL A 21 8.33 -16.60 10.96
C VAL A 21 7.92 -16.13 12.35
N VAL A 22 7.61 -14.84 12.52
CA VAL A 22 7.15 -14.31 13.81
C VAL A 22 5.87 -15.01 14.26
N VAL A 23 4.87 -15.10 13.38
CA VAL A 23 3.60 -15.76 13.70
C VAL A 23 3.81 -17.26 14.00
N PHE A 24 4.65 -17.94 13.23
CA PHE A 24 5.00 -19.34 13.49
C PHE A 24 5.62 -19.53 14.88
N LEU A 25 6.60 -18.71 15.25
CA LEU A 25 7.22 -18.77 16.58
C LEU A 25 6.21 -18.48 17.69
N MET A 26 5.37 -17.46 17.53
CA MET A 26 4.30 -17.13 18.48
C MET A 26 3.31 -18.28 18.66
N SER A 27 2.96 -18.98 17.57
CA SER A 27 2.01 -20.10 17.56
C SER A 27 2.53 -21.37 18.24
N VAL A 28 3.85 -21.51 18.37
CA VAL A 28 4.47 -22.68 19.02
C VAL A 28 4.82 -22.37 20.48
N ILE A 29 5.26 -21.13 20.77
CA ILE A 29 5.82 -20.77 22.08
C ILE A 29 4.77 -20.14 23.00
N ILE A 30 4.00 -19.15 22.52
CA ILE A 30 3.13 -18.32 23.37
C ILE A 30 1.69 -18.81 23.34
N THR A 31 1.15 -19.05 22.16
CA THR A 31 -0.24 -19.44 21.95
C THR A 31 -0.30 -20.71 21.12
N PRO A 32 -0.17 -21.91 21.74
CA PRO A 32 -0.19 -23.19 21.05
C PRO A 32 -1.45 -23.35 20.22
N MET A 33 -1.32 -23.25 18.89
CA MET A 33 -2.44 -23.42 17.97
C MET A 33 -2.60 -24.88 17.56
N PRO A 34 -3.84 -25.35 17.31
CA PRO A 34 -4.06 -26.66 16.70
C PRO A 34 -3.29 -26.78 15.38
N ALA A 35 -2.70 -27.96 15.13
CA ALA A 35 -1.88 -28.20 13.94
C ALA A 35 -2.62 -27.89 12.62
N GLY A 36 -3.94 -28.10 12.58
CA GLY A 36 -4.78 -27.74 11.42
C GLY A 36 -4.81 -26.24 11.13
N THR A 37 -4.91 -25.40 12.16
CA THR A 37 -4.91 -23.93 12.03
C THR A 37 -3.55 -23.42 11.57
N LEU A 38 -2.47 -23.98 12.13
CA LEU A 38 -1.11 -23.64 11.73
C LEU A 38 -0.83 -24.01 10.27
N LEU A 39 -1.30 -25.18 9.82
CA LEU A 39 -1.14 -25.62 8.43
C LEU A 39 -1.94 -24.72 7.48
N LEU A 40 -3.16 -24.32 7.86
CA LEU A 40 -3.97 -23.39 7.08
C LEU A 40 -3.27 -22.02 6.94
N PHE A 41 -2.67 -21.52 8.02
CA PHE A 41 -1.88 -20.28 8.00
C PHE A 41 -0.68 -20.40 7.05
N LEU A 42 0.10 -21.49 7.11
CA LEU A 42 1.26 -21.70 6.25
C LEU A 42 0.89 -21.80 4.77
N VAL A 43 -0.20 -22.52 4.45
CA VAL A 43 -0.71 -22.58 3.07
C VAL A 43 -1.19 -21.20 2.62
N GLY A 44 -1.88 -20.47 3.49
CA GLY A 44 -2.31 -19.09 3.25
C GLY A 44 -1.12 -18.16 2.97
N ALA A 45 -0.05 -18.27 3.74
CA ALA A 45 1.18 -17.49 3.54
C ALA A 45 1.82 -17.78 2.17
N VAL A 46 1.88 -19.05 1.75
CA VAL A 46 2.38 -19.42 0.42
C VAL A 46 1.49 -18.84 -0.69
N LEU A 47 0.17 -18.99 -0.56
CA LEU A 47 -0.78 -18.41 -1.53
C LEU A 47 -0.68 -16.89 -1.59
N LEU A 48 -0.46 -16.21 -0.45
CA LEU A 48 -0.27 -14.77 -0.38
C LEU A 48 1.02 -14.36 -1.09
N ILE A 49 2.15 -15.04 -0.89
CA ILE A 49 3.41 -14.75 -1.59
C ILE A 49 3.23 -14.85 -3.11
N VAL A 50 2.56 -15.91 -3.58
CA VAL A 50 2.30 -16.10 -5.02
C VAL A 50 1.35 -15.03 -5.54
N GLY A 51 0.22 -14.80 -4.85
CA GLY A 51 -0.78 -13.83 -5.25
C GLY A 51 -0.25 -12.40 -5.27
N MET A 52 0.50 -12.00 -4.24
CA MET A 52 1.15 -10.70 -4.17
C MET A 52 2.22 -10.55 -5.25
N GLY A 53 3.03 -11.59 -5.50
CA GLY A 53 4.01 -11.57 -6.58
C GLY A 53 3.38 -11.39 -7.97
N LEU A 54 2.27 -12.07 -8.25
CA LEU A 54 1.53 -11.93 -9.50
C LEU A 54 0.84 -10.56 -9.60
N PHE A 55 0.25 -10.08 -8.51
CA PHE A 55 -0.41 -8.77 -8.45
C PHE A 55 0.59 -7.63 -8.72
N THR A 56 1.71 -7.61 -8.00
CA THR A 56 2.75 -6.58 -8.17
C THR A 56 3.34 -6.63 -9.58
N LEU A 57 3.52 -7.82 -10.17
CA LEU A 57 3.98 -7.93 -11.56
C LEU A 57 2.96 -7.32 -12.54
N GLY A 58 1.66 -7.58 -12.32
CA GLY A 58 0.59 -6.98 -13.11
C GLY A 58 0.55 -5.47 -12.96
N ALA A 59 0.73 -4.96 -11.72
CA ALA A 59 0.79 -3.53 -11.45
C ALA A 59 1.99 -2.87 -12.16
N ASP A 60 3.18 -3.47 -12.11
CA ASP A 60 4.40 -2.99 -12.76
C ASP A 60 4.31 -2.90 -14.29
N ILE A 61 3.57 -3.82 -14.91
CA ILE A 61 3.45 -3.88 -16.37
C ILE A 61 2.31 -2.99 -16.87
N SER A 62 1.32 -2.71 -16.03
CA SER A 62 0.08 -2.05 -16.47
C SER A 62 -0.26 -0.80 -15.64
N MET A 63 -0.53 -0.95 -14.35
CA MET A 63 -1.04 0.15 -13.52
C MET A 63 -0.02 1.28 -13.34
N ILE A 64 1.24 0.94 -13.06
CA ILE A 64 2.31 1.92 -12.82
C ILE A 64 2.58 2.77 -14.08
N PRO A 65 2.83 2.18 -15.27
CA PRO A 65 3.00 2.96 -16.50
C PRO A 65 1.81 3.87 -16.81
N ILE A 66 0.58 3.39 -16.58
CA ILE A 66 -0.63 4.21 -16.77
C ILE A 66 -0.61 5.43 -15.83
N GLY A 67 -0.25 5.23 -14.57
CA GLY A 67 -0.13 6.32 -13.59
C GLY A 67 0.95 7.34 -13.99
N GLU A 68 2.11 6.87 -14.46
CA GLU A 68 3.20 7.72 -14.94
C GLU A 68 2.81 8.55 -16.16
N ASP A 69 2.15 7.94 -17.15
CA ASP A 69 1.68 8.62 -18.36
C ASP A 69 0.62 9.68 -18.02
N ILE A 70 -0.34 9.35 -17.16
CA ILE A 70 -1.36 10.31 -16.68
C ILE A 70 -0.70 11.47 -15.94
N GLY A 71 0.26 11.19 -15.05
CA GLY A 71 1.01 12.20 -14.31
C GLY A 71 1.82 13.11 -15.23
N ALA A 72 2.47 12.55 -16.26
CA ALA A 72 3.24 13.30 -17.25
C ALA A 72 2.37 14.24 -18.10
N VAL A 73 1.17 13.81 -18.51
CA VAL A 73 0.22 14.66 -19.24
C VAL A 73 -0.36 15.75 -18.33
N MET A 74 -0.71 15.40 -17.10
CA MET A 74 -1.20 16.37 -16.11
C MET A 74 -0.20 17.50 -15.88
N THR A 75 1.06 17.18 -15.60
CA THR A 75 2.10 18.17 -15.32
C THR A 75 2.41 19.08 -16.52
N LYS A 76 2.23 18.59 -17.77
CA LYS A 76 2.37 19.40 -19.00
C LYS A 76 1.28 20.45 -19.21
N THR A 77 0.15 20.36 -18.51
CA THR A 77 -1.07 21.14 -18.85
C THR A 77 -0.96 22.65 -18.54
N LYS A 78 0.17 23.18 -18.03
CA LYS A 78 0.40 24.59 -17.61
C LYS A 78 -0.61 25.17 -16.59
N LYS A 79 -1.73 24.49 -16.34
CA LYS A 79 -2.77 24.85 -15.36
C LYS A 79 -2.40 24.31 -13.98
N ILE A 80 -1.53 25.04 -13.29
CA ILE A 80 -1.00 24.70 -11.95
C ILE A 80 -2.13 24.37 -10.96
N ILE A 81 -3.22 25.15 -10.99
CA ILE A 81 -4.37 24.98 -10.10
C ILE A 81 -5.02 23.61 -10.29
N LEU A 82 -5.17 23.14 -11.54
CA LEU A 82 -5.78 21.84 -11.83
C LEU A 82 -4.88 20.69 -11.37
N VAL A 83 -3.57 20.83 -11.56
CA VAL A 83 -2.58 19.85 -11.07
C VAL A 83 -2.60 19.74 -9.55
N CYS A 84 -2.69 20.88 -8.85
CA CYS A 84 -2.77 20.92 -7.39
C CYS A 84 -4.08 20.31 -6.87
N ALA A 85 -5.22 20.65 -7.48
CA ALA A 85 -6.52 20.12 -7.05
C ALA A 85 -6.60 18.59 -7.20
N VAL A 86 -6.14 18.06 -8.34
CA VAL A 86 -6.17 16.62 -8.60
C VAL A 86 -5.15 15.87 -7.73
N SER A 87 -3.94 16.41 -7.52
CA SER A 87 -2.96 15.79 -6.63
C SER A 87 -3.47 15.74 -5.19
N PHE A 88 -4.03 16.84 -4.67
CA PHE A 88 -4.67 16.84 -3.36
C PHE A 88 -5.79 15.79 -3.25
N ALA A 89 -6.69 15.75 -4.24
CA ALA A 89 -7.79 14.79 -4.27
C ALA A 89 -7.29 13.33 -4.31
N MET A 90 -6.29 13.03 -5.15
CA MET A 90 -5.67 11.70 -5.22
C MET A 90 -5.05 11.31 -3.88
N GLY A 91 -4.31 12.21 -3.23
CA GLY A 91 -3.72 11.95 -1.91
C GLY A 91 -4.78 11.61 -0.86
N VAL A 92 -5.85 12.40 -0.78
CA VAL A 92 -6.95 12.15 0.16
C VAL A 92 -7.66 10.83 -0.13
N ILE A 93 -7.99 10.56 -1.40
CA ILE A 93 -8.72 9.36 -1.81
C ILE A 93 -7.88 8.10 -1.55
N ILE A 94 -6.61 8.10 -1.94
CA ILE A 94 -5.72 6.94 -1.78
C ILE A 94 -5.54 6.63 -0.29
N THR A 95 -5.26 7.64 0.54
CA THR A 95 -5.08 7.44 1.99
C THR A 95 -6.37 7.01 2.69
N THR A 96 -7.53 7.51 2.28
CA THR A 96 -8.81 7.07 2.87
C THR A 96 -9.14 5.63 2.50
N ALA A 97 -8.76 5.21 1.29
CA ALA A 97 -8.96 3.84 0.82
C ALA A 97 -7.98 2.82 1.42
N GLU A 98 -6.95 3.28 2.13
CA GLU A 98 -5.93 2.42 2.71
C GLU A 98 -6.50 1.62 3.90
N PRO A 99 -6.58 0.28 3.81
CA PRO A 99 -7.20 -0.54 4.84
C PRO A 99 -6.41 -0.48 6.15
N ASP A 100 -5.10 -0.33 6.08
CA ASP A 100 -4.22 -0.26 7.25
C ASP A 100 -4.55 0.96 8.13
N LEU A 101 -4.92 2.09 7.52
CA LEU A 101 -5.36 3.29 8.25
C LEU A 101 -6.73 3.06 8.91
N GLN A 102 -7.63 2.33 8.26
CA GLN A 102 -8.94 2.01 8.81
C GLN A 102 -8.81 1.09 10.04
N VAL A 103 -7.96 0.05 9.94
CA VAL A 103 -7.65 -0.83 11.06
C VAL A 103 -6.98 -0.04 12.20
N LEU A 104 -6.06 0.87 11.89
CA LEU A 104 -5.44 1.73 12.91
C LEU A 104 -6.47 2.62 13.61
N ALA A 105 -7.44 3.16 12.88
CA ALA A 105 -8.50 3.97 13.46
C ALA A 105 -9.36 3.17 14.46
N GLU A 106 -9.66 1.91 14.16
CA GLU A 106 -10.38 1.01 15.07
C GLU A 106 -9.59 0.65 16.34
N LEU A 107 -8.26 0.70 16.29
CA LEU A 107 -7.39 0.44 17.44
C LEU A 107 -7.32 1.61 18.44
N VAL A 108 -7.80 2.81 18.08
CA VAL A 108 -7.73 4.02 18.92
C VAL A 108 -9.14 4.42 19.39
N PRO A 109 -9.67 3.83 20.48
CA PRO A 109 -11.06 4.02 20.90
C PRO A 109 -11.38 5.44 21.39
N THR A 110 -10.35 6.25 21.67
CA THR A 110 -10.50 7.61 22.23
C THR A 110 -10.89 8.66 21.17
N ILE A 111 -10.67 8.37 19.89
CA ILE A 111 -10.87 9.34 18.78
C ILE A 111 -11.88 8.74 17.79
N PRO A 112 -12.89 9.52 17.33
CA PRO A 112 -13.78 9.04 16.29
C PRO A 112 -13.01 8.67 15.01
N ASN A 113 -13.26 7.46 14.47
CA ASN A 113 -12.53 6.93 13.31
C ASN A 113 -12.51 7.90 12.13
N LEU A 114 -13.66 8.53 11.83
CA LEU A 114 -13.78 9.49 10.74
C LEU A 114 -12.86 10.70 10.93
N THR A 115 -12.73 11.21 12.15
CA THR A 115 -11.87 12.35 12.46
C THR A 115 -10.40 11.99 12.26
N LEU A 116 -9.98 10.82 12.70
CA LEU A 116 -8.60 10.34 12.53
C LEU A 116 -8.29 10.16 11.05
N ILE A 117 -9.14 9.43 10.31
CA ILE A 117 -8.95 9.15 8.88
C ILE A 117 -8.91 10.45 8.08
N LEU A 118 -9.87 11.36 8.26
CA LEU A 118 -9.91 12.62 7.51
C LEU A 118 -8.73 13.55 7.84
N SER A 119 -8.27 13.55 9.09
CA SER A 119 -7.12 14.37 9.48
C SER A 119 -5.83 13.88 8.82
N VAL A 120 -5.61 12.55 8.81
CA VAL A 120 -4.44 11.94 8.17
C VAL A 120 -4.53 12.10 6.65
N ALA A 121 -5.66 11.78 6.04
CA ALA A 121 -5.88 11.90 4.61
C ALA A 121 -5.73 13.34 4.12
N GLY A 122 -6.28 14.31 4.86
CA GLY A 122 -6.10 15.74 4.57
C GLY A 122 -4.63 16.16 4.67
N GLY A 123 -3.92 15.72 5.71
CA GLY A 123 -2.49 15.98 5.88
C GLY A 123 -1.65 15.42 4.73
N VAL A 124 -1.85 14.15 4.37
CA VAL A 124 -1.16 13.51 3.24
C VAL A 124 -1.47 14.22 1.92
N GLY A 125 -2.74 14.59 1.69
CA GLY A 125 -3.14 15.37 0.52
C GLY A 125 -2.40 16.70 0.41
N VAL A 126 -2.27 17.44 1.51
CA VAL A 126 -1.51 18.71 1.55
C VAL A 126 -0.02 18.48 1.28
N PHE A 127 0.60 17.45 1.88
CA PHE A 127 2.00 17.13 1.62
C PHE A 127 2.26 16.70 0.18
N LEU A 128 1.33 15.95 -0.41
CA LEU A 128 1.40 15.55 -1.82
C LEU A 128 1.31 16.78 -2.75
N LEU A 129 0.44 17.74 -2.43
CA LEU A 129 0.35 19.01 -3.14
C LEU A 129 1.68 19.77 -3.07
N PHE A 130 2.29 19.88 -1.90
CA PHE A 130 3.61 20.51 -1.76
C PHE A 130 4.71 19.75 -2.52
N ALA A 131 4.67 18.42 -2.53
CA ALA A 131 5.62 17.61 -3.30
C ALA A 131 5.52 17.90 -4.80
N ILE A 132 4.30 18.00 -5.34
CA ILE A 132 4.08 18.31 -6.76
C ILE A 132 4.48 19.75 -7.10
N LEU A 133 4.14 20.72 -6.23
CA LEU A 133 4.60 22.11 -6.41
C LEU A 133 6.13 22.18 -6.43
N ARG A 134 6.80 21.44 -5.55
CA ARG A 134 8.27 21.35 -5.53
C ARG A 134 8.83 20.79 -6.84
N ILE A 135 8.17 19.80 -7.45
CA ILE A 135 8.60 19.21 -8.74
C ILE A 135 8.39 20.21 -9.88
N LEU A 136 7.29 20.98 -9.87
CA LEU A 136 6.95 21.91 -10.94
C LEU A 136 7.80 23.18 -10.96
N PHE A 137 8.23 23.65 -9.78
CA PHE A 137 9.06 24.85 -9.64
C PHE A 137 10.57 24.56 -9.57
N ARG A 138 10.98 23.31 -9.77
CA ARG A 138 12.40 22.92 -9.92
C ARG A 138 12.79 22.88 -11.39
#